data_AF-M0FZ60-F1
#
_entry.id   AF-M0FZ60-F1
#
_cell.length_a   1.000
_cell.length_b   1.000
_cell.length_c   1.000
_cell.angle_alpha   90.00
_cell.angle_beta   90.00
_cell.angle_gamma   90.00
#
_symmetry.space_group_name_H-M   'P 1'
#
loop_
_entity.id
_entity.type
_entity.pdbx_description
1 polymer ?
#
loop_
_entity_poly.entity_id
_entity_poly.type
_entity_poly.pdbx_seq_one_letter_code
_entity_poly.pdbx_strand_id
1 'polypeptide(L)' 'MGRLKTLLGVTAVAHVALAWLVSLDAKKRGDDAGRWIALTLLTGVVGAVDYVRNGR' A
#
# COMPACT_ATOMS: atom_id res chain seq x y z
N MET A 1 -7.90 19.65 -7.35
CA MET A 1 -8.39 18.40 -6.71
C MET A 1 -8.21 17.12 -7.55
N GLY A 2 -8.36 17.12 -8.88
CA GLY A 2 -8.35 15.89 -9.69
C GLY A 2 -7.05 15.08 -9.60
N ARG A 3 -5.90 15.72 -9.86
CA ARG A 3 -4.57 15.05 -9.85
C ARG A 3 -4.22 14.39 -8.50
N LEU A 4 -4.49 15.07 -7.39
CA LEU A 4 -4.30 14.51 -6.04
C LEU A 4 -5.16 13.26 -5.81
N LYS A 5 -6.45 13.31 -6.16
CA LYS A 5 -7.35 12.16 -6.04
C LYS A 5 -6.88 10.98 -6.90
N THR A 6 -6.43 11.26 -8.13
CA THR A 6 -5.85 10.23 -9.01
C THR A 6 -4.62 9.60 -8.39
N LEU A 7 -3.67 10.40 -7.89
CA LEU A 7 -2.46 9.88 -7.24
C LEU A 7 -2.79 9.02 -6.02
N LEU A 8 -3.65 9.51 -5.12
CA LEU A 8 -4.08 8.74 -3.96
C LEU A 8 -4.79 7.43 -4.35
N GLY A 9 -5.62 7.46 -5.40
CA GLY A 9 -6.27 6.28 -5.94
C GLY A 9 -5.27 5.26 -6.48
N VAL A 10 -4.30 5.70 -7.29
CA VAL A 10 -3.22 4.84 -7.82
C VAL A 10 -2.38 4.26 -6.68
N THR A 11 -2.01 5.07 -5.69
CA THR A 11 -1.26 4.63 -4.51
C THR A 11 -2.03 3.57 -3.74
N ALA A 12 -3.34 3.74 -3.53
CA ALA A 12 -4.17 2.74 -2.87
C ALA A 12 -4.19 1.41 -3.63
N VAL A 13 -4.43 1.46 -4.95
CA VAL A 13 -4.43 0.27 -5.82
C VAL A 13 -3.07 -0.45 -5.77
N ALA A 14 -1.97 0.30 -5.83
CA ALA A 14 -0.63 -0.27 -5.78
C ALA A 14 -0.36 -1.03 -4.47
N HIS A 15 -0.75 -0.46 -3.32
CA HIS A 15 -0.52 -1.12 -2.03
C HIS A 15 -1.42 -2.33 -1.81
N VAL A 16 -2.64 -2.32 -2.32
CA VAL A 16 -3.52 -3.49 -2.32
C VAL A 16 -2.94 -4.60 -3.20
N ALA A 17 -2.44 -4.26 -4.38
CA ALA A 17 -1.79 -5.22 -5.27
C ALA A 17 -0.51 -5.81 -4.66
N LEU A 18 0.32 -4.98 -4.01
CA LEU A 18 1.51 -5.44 -3.31
C LEU A 18 1.15 -6.35 -2.12
N ALA A 19 0.15 -5.98 -1.31
CA ALA A 19 -0.32 -6.81 -0.21
C ALA A 19 -0.83 -8.18 -0.70
N TRP A 20 -1.51 -8.21 -1.85
CA TRP A 20 -1.92 -9.45 -2.50
C TRP A 20 -0.71 -10.31 -2.91
N LEU A 21 0.32 -9.71 -3.53
CA LEU A 21 1.53 -10.43 -3.91
C LEU A 21 2.29 -10.98 -2.70
N VAL A 22 2.39 -10.20 -1.61
CA VAL A 22 2.97 -10.65 -0.34
C VAL A 22 2.20 -11.86 0.21
N SER A 23 0.87 -11.82 0.15
CA SER A 23 0.02 -12.95 0.56
C SER A 23 0.28 -14.20 -0.30
N LEU A 24 0.39 -14.05 -1.62
CA LEU A 24 0.69 -15.15 -2.52
C LEU A 24 2.08 -15.76 -2.28
N ASP A 25 3.11 -14.93 -2.06
CA ASP A 25 4.47 -15.39 -1.77
C ASP A 25 4.53 -16.14 -0.44
N ALA A 26 3.92 -15.59 0.62
CA ALA A 26 3.85 -16.25 1.92
C ALA A 26 3.09 -17.59 1.84
N LYS A 27 1.96 -17.63 1.13
CA LYS A 27 1.22 -18.88 0.88
C LYS A 27 2.06 -19.92 0.16
N LYS A 28 2.90 -19.51 -0.80
CA LYS A 28 3.81 -20.41 -1.52
C LYS A 28 4.91 -20.97 -0.60
N ARG A 29 5.34 -20.20 0.41
CA ARG A 29 6.36 -20.60 1.39
C ARG A 29 5.80 -21.34 2.60
N GLY A 30 4.48 -21.29 2.82
CA GLY A 30 3.83 -21.82 4.02
C GLY A 30 3.97 -20.92 5.25
N ASP A 31 4.28 -19.63 5.05
CA ASP A 31 4.53 -18.65 6.10
C ASP A 31 3.30 -17.76 6.37
N ASP A 32 3.28 -17.12 7.55
CA ASP A 32 2.28 -16.10 7.89
C ASP A 32 2.62 -14.73 7.23
N ALA A 33 1.69 -14.22 6.42
CA ALA A 33 1.83 -12.97 5.68
C ALA A 33 1.39 -11.73 6.48
N GLY A 34 0.67 -11.88 7.58
CA GLY A 34 -0.13 -10.84 8.21
C GLY A 34 0.67 -9.60 8.59
N ARG A 35 1.85 -9.79 9.17
CA ARG A 35 2.77 -8.68 9.51
C ARG A 35 3.22 -7.91 8.27
N TRP A 36 3.53 -8.60 7.18
CA TRP A 36 4.04 -7.99 5.94
C TRP A 36 2.92 -7.30 5.16
N ILE A 37 1.72 -7.86 5.14
CA ILE A 37 0.51 -7.22 4.60
C ILE A 37 0.23 -5.91 5.35
N ALA A 38 0.21 -5.96 6.69
CA ALA A 38 -0.03 -4.78 7.51
C ALA A 38 1.01 -3.68 7.26
N LEU A 39 2.29 -4.03 7.21
CA LEU A 39 3.36 -3.08 6.89
C LEU A 39 3.19 -2.46 5.51
N THR A 40 2.87 -3.27 4.49
CA THR A 40 2.66 -2.81 3.11
C THR A 40 1.52 -1.80 3.05
N LEU A 41 0.39 -2.08 3.68
CA LEU A 41 -0.73 -1.14 3.70
C LEU A 41 -0.41 0.13 4.49
N LEU A 42 0.26 0.00 5.64
CA LEU A 42 0.64 1.14 6.49
C LEU A 42 1.58 2.10 5.78
N THR A 43 2.58 1.60 5.04
CA THR A 43 3.50 2.47 4.29
C THR A 43 2.76 3.28 3.22
N GLY A 44 1.73 2.71 2.59
CA GLY A 44 0.88 3.43 1.65
C GLY A 44 0.09 4.56 2.31
N VAL A 45 -0.44 4.33 3.51
CA VAL A 45 -1.15 5.36 4.29
C VAL A 45 -0.20 6.46 4.73
N VAL A 46 0.98 6.12 5.26
CA VAL A 46 1.98 7.09 5.71
C VAL A 46 2.43 7.98 4.54
N GLY A 47 2.76 7.38 3.40
CA GLY A 47 3.15 8.15 2.20
C GLY A 47 2.02 9.03 1.67
N ALA A 48 0.77 8.55 1.70
CA ALA A 48 -0.39 9.34 1.32
C ALA A 48 -0.61 10.54 2.25
N VAL A 49 -0.49 10.34 3.57
CA VAL A 49 -0.61 11.43 4.57
C VAL A 49 0.50 12.45 4.39
N ASP A 50 1.73 12.00 4.18
CA ASP A 50 2.87 12.88 3.94
C ASP A 50 2.68 13.69 2.65
N TYR A 51 2.28 13.05 1.55
CA TYR A 51 2.02 13.73 0.29
C TYR A 51 0.91 14.79 0.40
N VAL A 52 -0.16 14.49 1.15
CA VAL A 52 -1.25 15.46 1.38
C VAL A 52 -0.78 16.65 2.23
N ARG A 53 0.11 16.42 3.20
CA ARG A 53 0.60 17.46 4.12
C ARG A 53 1.70 18.33 3.49
N ASN A 54 2.64 17.71 2.79
CA ASN A 54 3.91 18.31 2.39
C ASN A 54 4.10 18.40 0.87
N GLY A 55 3.35 17.63 0.07
CA GLY A 55 3.50 17.56 -1.39
C GLY A 55 2.89 18.73 -2.17
N ARG A 56 2.88 19.93 -1.57
CA ARG A 56 2.41 21.18 -2.20
C ARG A 56 3.39 21.70 -3.23
#